data_AF-A0A9W4N583-F1
#
_entry.id   AF-A0A9W4N583-F1
#
_cell.length_a   1.000
_cell.length_b   1.000
_cell.length_c   1.000
_cell.angle_alpha   90.00
_cell.angle_beta   90.00
_cell.angle_gamma   90.00
#
_symmetry.space_group_name_H-M   'P 1'
#
loop_
_entity.id
_entity.type
_entity.pdbx_description
1 polymer ?
#
loop_
_entity_poly.entity_id
_entity_poly.type
_entity_poly.pdbx_seq_one_letter_code
_entity_poly.pdbx_strand_id
1 'polypeptide(L)'
;MSTYEIEHDTPDPSTVPTQNQRRPDLSSFFSILSQITPAPDHRPHAVPVPGDVSSAFLSFAEVLERMRPAAQAEAENTGSEYGRDLIDGMIEGLLAQAGRPPREVEGVSEEYCDMLERVPKASLKPTDVCPICNIPFLEDEYPLVVELPCHPTHRFDMECVRPWLRLKGTCPLDRVDFAQQEREKAEAKRNLAAQDDEEEWDGMYG
;
A
#
# COMPACT_ATOMS: atom_id res chain seq x y z
N MET A 1 -39.05 26.60 -1.93
CA MET A 1 -38.37 25.66 -2.83
C MET A 1 -37.87 24.54 -1.95
N SER A 2 -38.52 23.37 -2.00
CA SER A 2 -38.02 22.14 -1.37
C SER A 2 -36.64 21.85 -1.95
N THR A 3 -35.66 21.59 -1.10
CA THR A 3 -34.32 21.19 -1.55
C THR A 3 -34.39 19.78 -2.11
N TYR A 4 -33.63 19.51 -3.17
CA TYR A 4 -33.58 18.25 -3.90
C TYR A 4 -33.41 17.02 -2.99
N GLU A 5 -32.75 17.18 -1.85
CA GLU A 5 -32.50 16.15 -0.83
C GLU A 5 -33.79 15.63 -0.18
N ILE A 6 -34.80 16.48 0.02
CA ILE A 6 -36.08 16.13 0.66
C ILE A 6 -36.99 15.34 -0.28
N GLU A 7 -36.86 15.57 -1.59
CA GLU A 7 -37.66 14.89 -2.61
C GLU A 7 -37.09 13.51 -2.99
N HIS A 8 -35.86 13.20 -2.58
CA HIS A 8 -35.14 12.01 -3.00
C HIS A 8 -34.66 11.08 -1.86
N ASP A 9 -35.03 11.33 -0.60
CA ASP A 9 -34.63 10.50 0.56
C ASP A 9 -33.12 10.17 0.58
N THR A 10 -32.31 11.06 0.01
CA THR A 10 -30.85 10.93 0.00
C THR A 10 -30.29 11.52 1.28
N PRO A 11 -29.46 10.78 2.04
CA PRO A 11 -28.85 11.31 3.26
C PRO A 11 -27.97 12.53 2.93
N ASP A 12 -28.11 13.59 3.72
CA ASP A 12 -27.32 14.82 3.62
C ASP A 12 -25.83 14.49 3.80
N PRO A 13 -24.95 14.79 2.83
CA PRO A 13 -23.51 14.50 2.93
C PRO A 13 -22.85 15.19 4.14
N SER A 14 -23.49 16.21 4.72
CA SER A 14 -23.04 16.92 5.93
C SER A 14 -23.34 16.17 7.22
N THR A 15 -24.22 15.15 7.18
CA THR A 15 -24.63 14.33 8.35
C THR A 15 -23.90 13.00 8.44
N VAL A 16 -23.11 12.65 7.43
CA VAL A 16 -22.21 11.50 7.51
C VAL A 16 -21.17 11.83 8.58
N PRO A 17 -21.03 11.05 9.65
CA PRO A 17 -19.95 11.26 10.61
C PRO A 17 -18.65 11.23 9.81
N THR A 18 -17.90 12.34 9.82
CA THR A 18 -16.58 12.42 9.19
C THR A 18 -15.76 11.25 9.70
N GLN A 19 -15.60 10.20 8.89
CA GLN A 19 -14.81 9.04 9.26
C GLN A 19 -13.41 9.55 9.60
N ASN A 20 -13.07 9.41 10.88
CA ASN A 20 -11.79 9.69 11.51
C ASN A 20 -10.87 10.68 10.79
N GLN A 21 -10.92 11.95 11.21
CA GLN A 21 -10.01 13.04 10.82
C GLN A 21 -8.50 12.73 10.99
N ARG A 22 -8.15 11.56 11.54
CA ARG A 22 -6.77 11.07 11.71
C ARG A 22 -6.22 10.37 10.46
N ARG A 23 -7.07 9.83 9.57
CA ARG A 23 -6.62 9.16 8.34
C ARG A 23 -6.65 10.15 7.16
N PRO A 24 -5.49 10.47 6.56
CA PRO A 24 -5.44 11.33 5.37
C PRO A 24 -6.02 10.62 4.15
N ASP A 25 -6.66 11.39 3.25
CA ASP A 25 -7.10 10.88 1.94
C ASP A 25 -5.87 10.63 1.04
N LEU A 26 -5.84 9.44 0.44
CA LEU A 26 -4.76 8.95 -0.42
C LEU A 26 -5.10 9.08 -1.92
N SER A 27 -6.25 9.64 -2.27
CA SER A 27 -6.74 9.78 -3.65
C SER A 27 -5.76 10.51 -4.58
N SER A 28 -5.16 11.60 -4.11
CA SER A 28 -4.15 12.37 -4.85
C SER A 28 -2.90 11.53 -5.14
N PHE A 29 -2.40 10.81 -4.13
CA PHE A 29 -1.27 9.92 -4.28
C PHE A 29 -1.55 8.80 -5.30
N PHE A 30 -2.70 8.13 -5.20
CA PHE A 30 -3.05 7.08 -6.15
C PHE A 30 -3.27 7.59 -7.58
N SER A 31 -3.73 8.84 -7.72
CA SER A 31 -3.87 9.50 -9.03
C SER A 31 -2.51 9.81 -9.67
N ILE A 32 -1.49 10.13 -8.87
CA ILE A 32 -0.11 10.30 -9.34
C ILE A 32 0.47 8.92 -9.70
N LEU A 33 0.29 7.93 -8.83
CA LEU A 33 0.83 6.58 -9.02
C LEU A 33 0.29 5.91 -10.29
N SER A 34 -1.01 6.07 -10.59
CA SER A 34 -1.62 5.50 -11.80
C SER A 34 -1.10 6.09 -13.11
N GLN A 35 -0.59 7.33 -13.10
CA GLN A 35 0.03 7.97 -14.26
C GLN A 35 1.45 7.46 -14.52
N ILE A 36 2.13 7.00 -13.45
CA ILE A 36 3.52 6.56 -13.49
C ILE A 36 3.61 5.05 -13.78
N THR A 37 2.68 4.25 -13.24
CA THR A 37 2.64 2.81 -13.49
C THR A 37 2.19 2.56 -14.92
N PRO A 38 3.00 1.92 -15.77
CA PRO A 38 2.64 1.67 -17.16
C PRO A 38 1.43 0.74 -17.21
N ALA A 39 0.33 1.20 -17.80
CA ALA A 39 -0.81 0.34 -18.10
C ALA A 39 -0.42 -0.68 -19.19
N PRO A 40 -0.89 -1.94 -19.13
CA PRO A 40 -0.50 -3.00 -20.07
C PRO A 40 -0.81 -2.67 -21.53
N ASP A 41 -1.79 -1.79 -21.79
CA ASP A 41 -2.22 -1.41 -23.15
C ASP A 41 -1.42 -0.26 -23.76
N HIS A 42 -0.52 0.41 -23.04
CA HIS A 42 0.14 1.62 -23.52
C HIS A 42 1.67 1.52 -23.42
N ARG A 43 2.31 1.45 -24.60
CA ARG A 43 3.76 1.60 -24.85
C ARG A 43 4.65 0.75 -23.92
N PRO A 44 4.98 -0.50 -24.30
CA PRO A 44 5.69 -1.49 -23.46
C PRO A 44 7.13 -1.11 -23.05
N HIS A 45 7.65 0.02 -23.53
CA HIS A 45 9.01 0.51 -23.22
C HIS A 45 9.01 1.97 -22.73
N ALA A 46 7.86 2.54 -22.40
CA ALA A 46 7.80 3.89 -21.87
C ALA A 46 8.26 3.88 -20.40
N VAL A 47 9.37 4.55 -20.13
CA VAL A 47 9.87 4.78 -18.77
C VAL A 47 9.26 6.08 -18.25
N PRO A 48 8.76 6.12 -17.01
CA PRO A 48 8.18 7.34 -16.44
C PRO A 48 9.23 8.44 -16.31
N VAL A 49 8.77 9.70 -16.34
CA VAL A 49 9.66 10.85 -16.15
C VAL A 49 10.15 10.83 -14.70
N PRO A 50 11.46 11.00 -14.44
CA PRO A 50 11.99 10.98 -13.08
C PRO A 50 11.31 11.97 -12.11
N GLY A 51 10.86 13.13 -12.62
CA GLY A 51 10.12 14.12 -11.83
C GLY A 51 8.76 13.62 -11.35
N ASP A 52 8.05 12.86 -12.17
CA ASP A 52 6.75 12.29 -11.78
C ASP A 52 6.96 11.22 -10.71
N VAL A 53 7.97 10.37 -10.88
CA VAL A 53 8.39 9.38 -9.87
C VAL A 53 8.72 10.07 -8.55
N SER A 54 9.55 11.12 -8.56
CA SER A 54 9.85 11.92 -7.36
C SER A 54 8.59 12.51 -6.73
N SER A 55 7.62 12.96 -7.53
CA SER A 55 6.36 13.51 -7.02
C SER A 55 5.52 12.48 -6.25
N ALA A 56 5.53 11.20 -6.68
CA ALA A 56 4.85 10.13 -5.96
C ALA A 56 5.48 9.88 -4.58
N PHE A 57 6.81 9.85 -4.51
CA PHE A 57 7.55 9.70 -3.24
C PHE A 57 7.30 10.88 -2.28
N LEU A 58 7.29 12.11 -2.80
CA LEU A 58 7.03 13.31 -2.00
C LEU A 58 5.57 13.38 -1.52
N SER A 59 4.61 13.09 -2.40
CA SER A 59 3.19 13.06 -2.05
C SER A 59 2.92 12.05 -0.94
N PHE A 60 3.55 10.87 -0.98
CA PHE A 60 3.40 9.90 0.07
C PHE A 60 4.11 10.29 1.37
N ALA A 61 5.28 10.94 1.30
CA ALA A 61 5.96 11.47 2.47
C ALA A 61 5.09 12.51 3.20
N GLU A 62 4.41 13.39 2.47
CA GLU A 62 3.47 14.38 3.02
C GLU A 62 2.28 13.72 3.76
N VAL A 63 1.77 12.62 3.22
CA VAL A 63 0.73 11.82 3.88
C VAL A 63 1.24 11.24 5.21
N LEU A 64 2.45 10.67 5.23
CA LEU A 64 3.04 10.12 6.45
C LEU A 64 3.33 11.22 7.49
N GLU A 65 3.81 12.39 7.06
CA GLU A 65 3.99 13.59 7.91
C GLU A 65 2.70 13.96 8.64
N ARG A 66 1.55 13.87 7.95
CA ARG A 66 0.24 14.17 8.55
C ARG A 66 -0.22 13.13 9.59
N MET A 67 0.28 11.90 9.50
CA MET A 67 0.01 10.83 10.49
C MET A 67 0.95 10.89 11.70
N ARG A 68 2.10 11.55 11.57
CA ARG A 68 3.12 11.68 12.64
C ARG A 68 2.58 12.15 14.00
N PRO A 69 1.65 13.13 14.10
CA PRO A 69 1.14 13.57 15.40
C PRO A 69 0.31 12.49 16.12
N ALA A 70 -0.44 11.67 15.37
CA ALA A 70 -1.21 10.57 15.95
C ALA A 70 -0.26 9.51 16.52
N ALA A 71 0.83 9.22 15.81
CA ALA A 71 1.86 8.32 16.29
C ALA A 71 2.56 8.82 17.55
N GLN A 72 2.78 10.14 17.67
CA GLN A 72 3.35 10.75 18.87
C GLN A 72 2.41 10.67 20.08
N ALA A 73 1.11 10.97 19.88
CA ALA A 73 0.12 10.90 20.97
C ALA A 73 0.00 9.48 21.55
N GLU A 74 0.06 8.46 20.69
CA GLU A 74 0.05 7.06 21.12
C GLU A 74 1.36 6.62 21.79
N ALA A 75 2.50 7.14 21.34
CA ALA A 75 3.79 6.90 22.00
C ALA A 75 3.79 7.46 23.44
N GLU A 76 3.19 8.64 23.67
CA GLU A 76 3.04 9.22 25.00
C GLU A 76 2.07 8.40 25.89
N ASN A 77 1.03 7.82 25.30
CA ASN A 77 0.03 7.03 26.02
C ASN A 77 0.53 5.62 26.40
N THR A 78 1.22 4.95 25.47
CA THR A 78 1.68 3.56 25.63
C THR A 78 3.14 3.43 26.07
N GLY A 79 3.91 4.52 26.00
CA GLY A 79 5.36 4.53 26.22
C GLY A 79 6.16 3.86 25.09
N SER A 80 5.52 3.50 23.97
CA SER A 80 6.16 2.82 22.84
C SER A 80 6.57 3.83 21.76
N GLU A 81 7.86 4.09 21.62
CA GLU A 81 8.40 4.99 20.60
C GLU A 81 8.51 4.33 19.20
N TYR A 82 8.31 3.00 19.13
CA TYR A 82 8.57 2.20 17.93
C TYR A 82 7.80 2.68 16.68
N GLY A 83 6.52 3.01 16.82
CA GLY A 83 5.72 3.48 15.67
C GLY A 83 6.14 4.88 15.19
N ARG A 84 6.62 5.74 16.11
CA ARG A 84 7.15 7.05 15.74
C ARG A 84 8.46 6.91 14.96
N ASP A 85 9.37 6.08 15.47
CA ASP A 85 10.66 5.82 14.82
C ASP A 85 10.46 5.18 13.44
N LEU A 86 9.44 4.33 13.29
CA LEU A 86 9.08 3.72 12.02
C LEU A 86 8.64 4.77 11.00
N ILE A 87 7.69 5.65 11.35
CA ILE A 87 7.22 6.71 10.44
C ILE A 87 8.35 7.65 10.07
N ASP A 88 9.18 8.07 11.03
CA ASP A 88 10.31 8.96 10.79
C ASP A 88 11.30 8.30 9.81
N GLY A 89 11.64 7.02 10.01
CA GLY A 89 12.49 6.26 9.08
C GLY A 89 11.84 6.05 7.71
N MET A 90 10.53 5.87 7.63
CA MET A 90 9.78 5.78 6.38
C MET A 90 9.86 7.11 5.60
N ILE A 91 9.62 8.25 6.26
CA ILE A 91 9.71 9.58 5.66
C ILE A 91 11.12 9.86 5.13
N GLU A 92 12.15 9.64 5.95
CA GLU A 92 13.54 9.82 5.54
C GLU A 92 13.88 8.96 4.32
N GLY A 93 13.42 7.70 4.32
CA GLY A 93 13.62 6.77 3.21
C GLY A 93 12.85 7.15 1.94
N LEU A 94 11.71 7.83 2.04
CA LEU A 94 10.96 8.36 0.88
C LEU A 94 11.63 9.63 0.34
N LEU A 95 12.05 10.55 1.20
CA LEU A 95 12.74 11.78 0.80
C LEU A 95 14.09 11.50 0.13
N ALA A 96 14.85 10.52 0.64
CA ALA A 96 16.10 10.09 0.02
C ALA A 96 15.89 9.53 -1.39
N GLN A 97 14.82 8.76 -1.61
CA GLN A 97 14.45 8.23 -2.92
C GLN A 97 13.86 9.30 -3.84
N ALA A 98 13.12 10.28 -3.31
CA ALA A 98 12.65 11.41 -4.09
C ALA A 98 13.81 12.23 -4.68
N GLY A 99 14.93 12.37 -3.96
CA GLY A 99 16.14 13.04 -4.44
C GLY A 99 16.95 12.24 -5.46
N ARG A 100 16.75 10.92 -5.54
CA ARG A 100 17.38 10.00 -6.51
C ARG A 100 16.34 8.97 -6.96
N PRO A 101 15.36 9.40 -7.79
CA PRO A 101 14.24 8.55 -8.13
C PRO A 101 14.70 7.29 -8.86
N PRO A 102 14.15 6.12 -8.52
CA PRO A 102 14.40 4.91 -9.29
C PRO A 102 13.86 5.07 -10.72
N ARG A 103 14.37 4.25 -11.64
CA ARG A 103 13.95 4.30 -13.06
C ARG A 103 12.50 3.87 -13.23
N GLU A 104 12.06 2.91 -12.43
CA GLU A 104 10.72 2.34 -12.46
C GLU A 104 10.22 2.17 -11.03
N VAL A 105 8.89 2.16 -10.87
CA VAL A 105 8.27 1.91 -9.56
C VAL A 105 8.35 0.41 -9.31
N GLU A 106 9.20 0.03 -8.36
CA GLU A 106 9.45 -1.38 -8.02
C GLU A 106 8.29 -2.03 -7.24
N GLY A 107 7.22 -1.29 -6.95
CA GLY A 107 6.10 -1.77 -6.14
C GLY A 107 5.32 -2.95 -6.70
N VAL A 108 4.52 -3.58 -5.84
CA VAL A 108 3.63 -4.70 -6.20
C VAL A 108 2.39 -4.24 -6.95
N SER A 109 1.77 -5.15 -7.68
CA SER A 109 0.51 -4.89 -8.39
C SER A 109 -0.66 -4.72 -7.42
N GLU A 110 -1.77 -4.17 -7.91
CA GLU A 110 -2.97 -4.01 -7.08
C GLU A 110 -3.59 -5.35 -6.70
N GLU A 111 -3.56 -6.30 -7.63
CA GLU A 111 -4.05 -7.66 -7.44
C GLU A 111 -3.28 -8.39 -6.33
N TYR A 112 -1.97 -8.13 -6.21
CA TYR A 112 -1.18 -8.70 -5.11
C TYR A 112 -1.69 -8.21 -3.75
N CYS A 113 -1.95 -6.91 -3.61
CA CYS A 113 -2.51 -6.35 -2.39
C CYS A 113 -3.88 -6.96 -2.05
N ASP A 114 -4.73 -7.20 -3.05
CA ASP A 114 -6.06 -7.77 -2.84
C ASP A 114 -6.04 -9.25 -2.43
N MET A 115 -4.98 -9.97 -2.81
CA MET A 115 -4.75 -11.38 -2.48
C MET A 115 -4.10 -11.61 -1.11
N LEU A 116 -3.71 -10.54 -0.40
CA LEU A 116 -3.15 -10.65 0.95
C LEU A 116 -4.12 -11.29 1.93
N GLU A 117 -3.59 -12.02 2.91
CA GLU A 117 -4.39 -12.71 3.91
C GLU A 117 -5.09 -11.71 4.82
N ARG A 118 -6.43 -11.80 4.88
CA ARG A 118 -7.25 -10.93 5.72
C ARG A 118 -7.41 -11.53 7.11
N VAL A 119 -7.15 -10.71 8.13
CA VAL A 119 -7.26 -11.13 9.52
C VAL A 119 -8.69 -10.86 10.00
N PRO A 120 -9.44 -11.87 10.47
CA PRO A 120 -10.80 -11.68 10.94
C PRO A 120 -10.82 -10.89 12.25
N LYS A 121 -11.81 -9.99 12.41
CA LYS A 121 -12.01 -9.16 13.61
C LYS A 121 -12.02 -9.96 14.92
N ALA A 122 -12.51 -11.20 14.89
CA ALA A 122 -12.56 -12.09 16.05
C ALA A 122 -11.18 -12.53 16.57
N SER A 123 -10.14 -12.47 15.74
CA SER A 123 -8.77 -12.83 16.10
C SER A 123 -7.93 -11.64 16.58
N LEU A 124 -8.44 -10.41 16.42
CA LEU A 124 -7.77 -9.18 16.80
C LEU A 124 -8.02 -8.87 18.28
N LYS A 125 -6.96 -8.42 18.97
CA LYS A 125 -7.06 -7.93 20.34
C LYS A 125 -7.28 -6.41 20.34
N PRO A 126 -7.92 -5.85 21.39
CA PRO A 126 -8.06 -4.40 21.53
C PRO A 126 -6.74 -3.66 21.71
N THR A 127 -5.67 -4.38 22.03
CA THR A 127 -4.30 -3.84 22.14
C THR A 127 -3.56 -3.82 20.81
N ASP A 128 -4.09 -4.47 19.77
CA ASP A 128 -3.43 -4.55 18.48
C ASP A 128 -3.65 -3.22 17.73
N VAL A 129 -2.54 -2.57 17.41
CA VAL A 129 -2.49 -1.27 16.73
C VAL A 129 -1.78 -1.42 15.39
N CYS A 130 -2.17 -0.61 14.40
CA CYS A 130 -1.44 -0.55 13.15
C CYS A 130 -0.07 0.13 13.37
N PRO A 131 1.07 -0.50 13.02
CA PRO A 131 2.39 0.11 13.24
C PRO A 131 2.65 1.41 12.47
N ILE A 132 1.88 1.68 11.40
CA ILE A 132 2.08 2.86 10.53
C ILE A 132 1.27 4.05 11.05
N CYS A 133 -0.01 3.88 11.37
CA CYS A 133 -0.84 4.99 11.84
C CYS A 133 -1.01 5.02 13.38
N ASN A 134 -0.55 3.99 14.08
CA ASN A 134 -0.71 3.75 15.52
C ASN A 134 -2.17 3.73 16.02
N ILE A 135 -3.14 3.61 15.12
CA ILE A 135 -4.55 3.52 15.48
C ILE A 135 -4.87 2.05 15.85
N PRO A 136 -5.59 1.79 16.96
CA PRO A 136 -6.13 0.46 17.28
C PRO A 136 -7.05 -0.06 16.18
N PHE A 137 -6.85 -1.32 15.77
CA PHE A 137 -7.68 -1.88 14.69
C PHE A 137 -9.17 -1.92 15.05
N LEU A 138 -9.49 -2.16 16.32
CA LEU A 138 -10.89 -2.25 16.77
C LEU A 138 -11.59 -0.89 16.98
N GLU A 139 -10.90 0.23 16.76
CA GLU A 139 -11.52 1.56 16.78
C GLU A 139 -12.43 1.77 15.56
N ASP A 140 -12.16 1.08 14.44
CA ASP A 140 -13.01 1.10 13.25
C ASP A 140 -14.17 0.09 13.36
N GLU A 141 -15.33 0.45 12.80
CA GLU A 141 -16.48 -0.43 12.72
C GLU A 141 -16.17 -1.64 11.82
N TYR A 142 -15.50 -1.37 10.69
CA TYR A 142 -15.14 -2.35 9.66
C TYR A 142 -13.62 -2.39 9.42
N PRO A 143 -12.83 -2.94 10.37
CA PRO A 143 -11.38 -2.95 10.23
C PRO A 143 -10.93 -3.85 9.10
N LEU A 144 -10.14 -3.29 8.18
CA LEU A 144 -9.55 -4.00 7.05
C LEU A 144 -8.08 -4.30 7.36
N VAL A 145 -7.85 -5.32 8.18
CA VAL A 145 -6.50 -5.74 8.58
C VAL A 145 -6.00 -6.87 7.68
N VAL A 146 -4.76 -6.73 7.22
CA VAL A 146 -4.04 -7.79 6.50
C VAL A 146 -2.78 -8.20 7.23
N GLU A 147 -2.41 -9.45 6.99
CA GLU A 147 -1.15 -10.06 7.41
C GLU A 147 -0.23 -10.17 6.19
N LEU A 148 0.99 -9.63 6.30
CA LEU A 148 1.99 -9.77 5.24
C LEU A 148 2.66 -11.16 5.31
N PRO A 149 2.98 -11.78 4.17
CA PRO A 149 3.51 -13.14 4.12
C PRO A 149 4.95 -13.28 4.67
N CYS A 150 5.59 -12.17 5.07
CA CYS A 150 6.92 -12.18 5.65
C CYS A 150 6.95 -12.71 7.10
N HIS A 151 5.99 -12.32 7.93
CA HIS A 151 5.93 -12.74 9.33
C HIS A 151 4.50 -12.58 9.90
N PRO A 152 4.02 -13.51 10.74
CA PRO A 152 2.64 -13.47 11.25
C PRO A 152 2.33 -12.29 12.20
N THR A 153 3.35 -11.57 12.66
CA THR A 153 3.17 -10.34 13.46
C THR A 153 3.09 -9.08 12.62
N HIS A 154 3.35 -9.17 11.31
CA HIS A 154 3.35 -8.01 10.40
C HIS A 154 1.94 -7.75 9.90
N ARG A 155 1.14 -7.15 10.79
CA ARG A 155 -0.26 -6.83 10.57
C ARG A 155 -0.44 -5.33 10.42
N PHE A 156 -1.22 -4.94 9.41
CA PHE A 156 -1.45 -3.54 9.10
C PHE A 156 -2.88 -3.33 8.62
N ASP A 157 -3.36 -2.09 8.74
CA ASP A 157 -4.54 -1.67 8.00
C ASP A 157 -4.21 -1.60 6.51
N MET A 158 -5.12 -2.10 5.69
CA MET A 158 -4.99 -2.12 4.25
C MET A 158 -4.75 -0.75 3.66
N GLU A 159 -5.42 0.27 4.18
CA GLU A 159 -5.27 1.65 3.73
C GLU A 159 -3.87 2.21 4.02
N CYS A 160 -3.21 1.75 5.08
CA CYS A 160 -1.89 2.23 5.48
C CYS A 160 -0.77 1.51 4.73
N VAL A 161 -0.90 0.19 4.55
CA VAL A 161 0.16 -0.64 3.93
C VAL A 161 0.10 -0.64 2.40
N ARG A 162 -1.10 -0.53 1.81
CA ARG A 162 -1.30 -0.55 0.35
C ARG A 162 -0.49 0.52 -0.39
N PRO A 163 -0.49 1.81 0.01
CA PRO A 163 0.33 2.83 -0.65
C PRO A 163 1.83 2.50 -0.62
N TRP A 164 2.31 1.98 0.52
CA TRP A 164 3.72 1.62 0.68
C TRP A 164 4.12 0.45 -0.21
N LEU A 165 3.30 -0.61 -0.24
CA LEU A 165 3.53 -1.77 -1.11
C LEU A 165 3.46 -1.40 -2.59
N ARG A 166 2.51 -0.56 -3.00
CA ARG A 166 2.36 -0.10 -4.39
C ARG A 166 3.53 0.77 -4.86
N LEU A 167 4.20 1.47 -3.94
CA LEU A 167 5.31 2.36 -4.28
C LEU A 167 6.68 1.66 -4.18
N LYS A 168 6.95 0.95 -3.09
CA LYS A 168 8.25 0.30 -2.84
C LYS A 168 8.24 -1.22 -2.99
N GLY A 169 7.09 -1.87 -2.74
CA GLY A 169 6.99 -3.33 -2.79
C GLY A 169 7.63 -4.06 -1.61
N THR A 170 8.10 -3.34 -0.59
CA THR A 170 8.77 -3.93 0.58
C THR A 170 7.89 -3.87 1.82
N CYS A 171 8.11 -4.77 2.78
CA CYS A 171 7.54 -4.62 4.12
C CYS A 171 8.13 -3.39 4.85
N PRO A 172 7.31 -2.58 5.56
CA PRO A 172 7.81 -1.47 6.37
C PRO A 172 8.72 -1.89 7.53
N LEU A 173 8.55 -3.11 8.08
CA LEU A 173 9.23 -3.55 9.31
C LEU A 173 10.53 -4.32 9.04
N ASP A 174 10.49 -5.36 8.20
CA ASP A 174 11.64 -6.23 7.92
C ASP A 174 12.31 -5.96 6.56
N ARG A 175 11.72 -5.08 5.74
CA ARG A 175 12.22 -4.72 4.39
C ARG A 175 12.28 -5.89 3.41
N VAL A 176 11.53 -6.98 3.64
CA VAL A 176 11.38 -8.05 2.66
C VAL A 176 10.72 -7.49 1.40
N ASP A 177 11.33 -7.74 0.23
CA ASP A 177 10.85 -7.28 -1.07
C ASP A 177 9.90 -8.32 -1.69
N PHE A 178 8.61 -7.99 -1.71
CA PHE A 178 7.57 -8.83 -2.31
C PHE A 178 7.47 -8.64 -3.82
N ALA A 179 7.86 -7.48 -4.33
CA ALA A 179 7.82 -7.23 -5.76
C ALA A 179 8.92 -7.98 -6.50
N GLN A 180 10.10 -8.12 -5.89
CA GLN A 180 11.12 -9.03 -6.39
C GLN A 180 10.61 -10.47 -6.44
N GLN A 181 9.95 -10.95 -5.37
CA GLN A 181 9.39 -12.31 -5.34
C GLN A 181 8.35 -12.54 -6.44
N GLU A 182 7.47 -11.57 -6.69
CA GLU A 182 6.48 -11.67 -7.77
C GLU A 182 7.12 -11.67 -9.16
N ARG A 183 8.16 -10.86 -9.39
CA ARG A 183 8.93 -10.88 -10.65
C ARG A 183 9.62 -12.23 -10.87
N GLU A 184 10.31 -12.74 -9.85
CA GLU A 184 10.99 -14.05 -9.91
C GLU A 184 9.99 -15.19 -10.16
N LYS A 185 8.82 -15.14 -9.53
CA LYS A 185 7.75 -16.11 -9.74
C LYS A 185 7.14 -16.02 -11.14
N ALA A 186 6.99 -14.82 -11.68
CA ALA A 186 6.52 -14.61 -13.06
C ALA A 186 7.54 -15.14 -14.09
N GLU A 187 8.84 -14.89 -13.87
CA GLU A 187 9.92 -15.40 -14.71
C GLU A 187 10.01 -16.93 -14.63
N ALA A 188 9.91 -17.52 -13.43
CA ALA A 188 9.90 -18.96 -13.26
C ALA A 188 8.74 -19.62 -14.01
N LYS A 189 7.53 -19.05 -13.94
CA LYS A 189 6.36 -19.52 -14.71
C LYS A 189 6.59 -19.42 -16.22
N ARG A 190 7.20 -18.33 -16.70
CA ARG A 190 7.52 -18.16 -18.12
C ARG A 190 8.55 -19.17 -18.59
N ASN A 191 9.58 -19.44 -17.80
CA ASN A 191 10.62 -20.42 -18.12
C ASN A 191 10.05 -21.85 -18.15
N LEU A 192 9.14 -22.19 -17.23
CA LEU A 192 8.44 -23.48 -17.24
C LEU A 192 7.58 -23.65 -18.50
N ALA A 193 6.82 -22.62 -18.90
CA ALA A 193 6.02 -22.66 -20.12
C ALA A 193 6.88 -22.84 -21.38
N ALA A 194 8.04 -22.18 -21.45
CA ALA A 194 8.97 -22.33 -22.57
C ALA A 194 9.61 -23.73 -22.64
N GLN A 195 9.84 -24.38 -21.49
CA GLN A 195 10.35 -25.75 -21.44
C GLN A 195 9.31 -26.77 -21.88
N ASP A 196 8.06 -26.64 -21.43
CA ASP A 196 6.94 -27.49 -21.89
C ASP A 196 6.75 -27.38 -23.41
N ASP A 197 6.80 -26.16 -23.96
CA ASP A 197 6.71 -25.92 -25.40
C ASP A 197 7.88 -26.61 -26.14
N GLU A 198 9.13 -26.47 -25.68
CA GLU A 198 10.31 -27.11 -26.30
C GLU A 198 10.26 -28.64 -26.27
N GLU A 199 9.82 -29.25 -25.16
CA GLU A 199 9.69 -30.71 -25.02
C GLU A 199 8.58 -31.29 -25.93
N GLU A 200 7.48 -30.55 -26.14
CA GLU A 200 6.41 -30.95 -27.07
C GLU A 200 6.89 -30.95 -28.54
N TRP A 201 7.76 -30.01 -28.93
CA TRP A 201 8.31 -29.94 -30.29
C TRP A 201 9.36 -31.03 -30.57
N ASP A 202 10.15 -31.45 -29.58
CA ASP A 202 11.17 -32.51 -29.73
C ASP A 202 10.54 -33.92 -29.81
N GLY A 203 9.39 -34.13 -29.16
CA GLY A 203 8.65 -35.40 -29.20
C GLY A 203 7.93 -35.72 -30.53
N MET A 204 7.75 -34.74 -31.42
CA MET A 204 7.00 -34.89 -32.67
C MET A 204 7.87 -35.32 -33.88
N TYR A 205 9.20 -35.34 -33.74
CA TYR A 205 10.15 -35.69 -34.81
C TYR A 205 11.03 -36.93 -34.51
N GLY A 206 10.55 -37.84 -33.65
CA GLY A 206 11.19 -39.13 -33.30
C GLY A 206 10.58 -40.35 -33.96
#